data_AF-V4TNR4-F1
#
_entry.id   AF-V4TNR4-F1
#
_cell.length_a   1.000
_cell.length_b   1.000
_cell.length_c   1.000
_cell.angle_alpha   90.00
_cell.angle_beta   90.00
_cell.angle_gamma   90.00
#
_symmetry.space_group_name_H-M   'P 1'
#
loop_
_entity.id
_entity.type
_entity.pdbx_description
1 polymer ?
#
loop_
_entity_poly.entity_id
_entity_poly.type
_entity_poly.pdbx_seq_one_letter_code
_entity_poly.pdbx_strand_id
1 'polypeptide(L)'
;MARARIIKNSFITLTPSPLFQLFSISPFTSLFLSPKKSPRSHQRLFTPQNFAIFFLSLLLTFTFLGVSVLNFIQSYQDPPPCSLISPSSQNPLSSNSAMLFASLASSNTYNEDGHEPAGLANSVLVPLPAQLVAGNLSKEEREFWQQPGSEGYKPCLDFSLAYRRKSAKISKEKRKFLVVVASGGLNQQRNQIVDAVVIARILEAALVVPVLQVNLIWGDESEFSDIFNVKHFKRTLQADVRVVSSLPSTHLMSRQSIENQLPYNISPFWIRARFFKQLNEEGVLVLKGLDTKLSKNLPPDLQKLRCKVAFHALRFAAPIQELGNRLARRMWIEGPYIALHLRMEKDVWVRTGCLTGLGLEYDEIIAKIRESQPEYLTGKLNMSHIQRRLAGLCPLTASEIARFLKALGAPSSARIYIAGGEPFGGHQALQPLAAEFPYLVTKEMLAQEGELSPYVNRSSSLAAIDYIVSLNSNVFVPSHGGNMGRVMQGHRAYVGHWKYIKPNKKAMLPFFDSSISDEEFGSIIRKIHSKSQGQPERRTNKRDRDVTAYPVPECMRKHNTGVF
;
A
#
# COMPACT_ATOMS: atom_id res chain seq x y z
N MET A 1 -26.48 13.83 -52.02
CA MET A 1 -27.51 13.04 -51.31
C MET A 1 -27.30 11.56 -51.64
N ALA A 2 -26.76 10.78 -50.71
CA ALA A 2 -26.67 9.33 -50.84
C ALA A 2 -27.01 8.70 -49.49
N ARG A 3 -27.92 7.74 -49.54
CA ARG A 3 -28.79 7.25 -48.46
C ARG A 3 -28.14 6.05 -47.76
N ALA A 4 -28.27 6.02 -46.43
CA ALA A 4 -27.76 4.98 -45.54
C ALA A 4 -28.29 3.57 -45.88
N ARG A 5 -27.45 2.55 -45.63
CA ARG A 5 -27.86 1.15 -45.47
C ARG A 5 -27.48 0.64 -44.09
N ILE A 6 -28.53 0.23 -43.37
CA ILE A 6 -28.53 -0.52 -42.12
C ILE A 6 -28.20 -1.98 -42.44
N ILE A 7 -27.33 -2.62 -41.65
CA ILE A 7 -27.18 -4.09 -41.64
C ILE A 7 -27.43 -4.59 -40.20
N LYS A 8 -28.37 -5.54 -40.11
CA LYS A 8 -28.87 -6.21 -38.92
C LYS A 8 -27.94 -7.34 -38.46
N ASN A 9 -27.94 -7.57 -37.15
CA ASN A 9 -27.44 -8.76 -36.47
C ASN A 9 -28.04 -10.06 -37.04
N SER A 10 -27.22 -11.12 -37.04
CA SER A 10 -27.65 -12.50 -37.26
C SER A 10 -27.34 -13.34 -36.01
N PHE A 11 -28.39 -13.92 -35.42
CA PHE A 11 -28.30 -14.96 -34.41
C PHE A 11 -27.92 -16.29 -35.09
N ILE A 12 -26.95 -17.02 -34.53
CA ILE A 12 -26.72 -18.43 -34.87
C ILE A 12 -26.76 -19.23 -33.56
N THR A 13 -27.79 -20.07 -33.46
CA THR A 13 -27.93 -21.17 -32.51
C THR A 13 -27.12 -22.36 -33.00
N LEU A 14 -26.30 -22.94 -32.12
CA LEU A 14 -25.69 -24.26 -32.31
C LEU A 14 -25.98 -25.12 -31.07
N THR A 15 -26.72 -26.20 -31.29
CA THR A 15 -26.94 -27.31 -30.36
C THR A 15 -25.73 -28.26 -30.40
N PRO A 16 -25.31 -28.86 -29.26
CA PRO A 16 -24.15 -29.75 -29.22
C PRO A 16 -24.56 -31.23 -29.37
N SER A 17 -23.67 -32.02 -29.97
CA SER A 17 -23.68 -33.50 -29.93
C SER A 17 -22.38 -34.01 -29.28
N PRO A 18 -22.36 -35.22 -28.69
CA PRO A 18 -21.45 -35.59 -27.62
C PRO A 18 -20.22 -36.41 -28.08
N LEU A 19 -19.27 -36.57 -27.14
CA LEU A 19 -18.08 -37.45 -27.10
C LEU A 19 -16.75 -36.71 -27.29
N PHE A 20 -16.05 -36.45 -26.18
CA PHE A 20 -14.86 -37.22 -25.78
C PHE A 20 -14.52 -36.90 -24.31
N GLN A 21 -14.56 -37.93 -23.46
CA GLN A 21 -13.92 -37.95 -22.15
C GLN A 21 -12.40 -37.99 -22.36
N LEU A 22 -11.63 -37.31 -21.50
CA LEU A 22 -10.57 -37.90 -20.66
C LEU A 22 -9.73 -36.80 -19.96
N PHE A 23 -9.70 -36.90 -18.62
CA PHE A 23 -8.77 -36.31 -17.65
C PHE A 23 -8.72 -34.78 -17.42
N SER A 24 -9.44 -34.34 -16.37
CA SER A 24 -8.90 -33.51 -15.28
C SER A 24 -9.93 -33.37 -14.16
N ILE A 25 -9.75 -34.15 -13.10
CA ILE A 25 -10.55 -34.04 -11.86
C ILE A 25 -9.69 -33.31 -10.84
N SER A 26 -10.04 -32.06 -10.53
CA SER A 26 -9.62 -31.35 -9.32
C SER A 26 -10.88 -31.11 -8.46
N PRO A 27 -10.96 -31.61 -7.22
CA PRO A 27 -12.21 -31.58 -6.46
C PRO A 27 -12.28 -30.32 -5.60
N PHE A 28 -12.62 -29.16 -6.18
CA PHE A 28 -12.97 -27.96 -5.40
C PHE A 28 -14.04 -27.11 -6.09
N THR A 29 -15.14 -27.73 -6.49
CA THR A 29 -16.33 -27.02 -6.99
C THR A 29 -17.62 -27.74 -6.60
N SER A 30 -17.90 -27.82 -5.31
CA SER A 30 -19.26 -28.06 -4.83
C SER A 30 -19.40 -27.70 -3.35
N LEU A 31 -19.50 -26.41 -3.03
CA LEU A 31 -20.06 -25.92 -1.75
C LEU A 31 -20.37 -24.41 -1.88
N PHE A 32 -21.21 -24.06 -2.85
CA PHE A 32 -21.86 -22.76 -2.89
C PHE A 32 -23.33 -22.97 -3.22
N LEU A 33 -24.19 -22.26 -2.48
CA LEU A 33 -25.66 -22.18 -2.52
C LEU A 33 -26.42 -23.07 -1.53
N SER A 34 -26.78 -22.47 -0.39
CA SER A 34 -28.12 -22.66 0.18
C SER A 34 -28.52 -21.41 0.99
N PRO A 35 -29.68 -20.77 0.73
CA PRO A 35 -30.17 -19.66 1.53
C PRO A 35 -31.10 -20.17 2.63
N LYS A 36 -30.87 -19.79 3.89
CA LYS A 36 -31.86 -20.00 4.97
C LYS A 36 -32.22 -18.70 5.69
N LYS A 37 -33.53 -18.49 5.76
CA LYS A 37 -34.30 -17.42 6.37
C LYS A 37 -34.12 -17.37 7.90
N SER A 38 -34.15 -16.17 8.47
CA SER A 38 -34.27 -15.91 9.92
C SER A 38 -35.73 -15.78 10.37
N PRO A 39 -36.08 -16.12 11.62
CA PRO A 39 -37.20 -15.53 12.33
C PRO A 39 -36.77 -14.66 13.53
N ARG A 40 -37.77 -13.96 14.06
CA ARG A 40 -37.76 -12.72 14.83
C ARG A 40 -37.42 -12.83 16.33
N SER A 41 -37.13 -11.64 16.87
CA SER A 41 -36.96 -11.15 18.24
C SER A 41 -37.74 -11.80 19.40
N HIS A 42 -37.11 -11.78 20.58
CA HIS A 42 -37.78 -11.51 21.86
C HIS A 42 -36.93 -10.58 22.75
N GLN A 43 -37.53 -9.48 23.20
CA GLN A 43 -37.02 -8.58 24.24
C GLN A 43 -37.35 -9.14 25.63
N ARG A 44 -36.45 -9.01 26.61
CA ARG A 44 -36.77 -9.08 28.04
C ARG A 44 -36.22 -7.85 28.75
N LEU A 45 -37.11 -7.22 29.52
CA LEU A 45 -36.91 -6.06 30.39
C LEU A 45 -36.04 -6.43 31.62
N PHE A 46 -35.20 -5.49 32.06
CA PHE A 46 -34.46 -5.55 33.32
C PHE A 46 -35.04 -4.55 34.34
N THR A 47 -35.22 -5.00 35.58
CA THR A 47 -35.81 -4.27 36.72
C THR A 47 -34.74 -3.54 37.58
N PRO A 48 -35.13 -2.52 38.38
CA PRO A 48 -34.23 -1.49 38.89
C PRO A 48 -33.60 -1.83 40.26
N GLN A 49 -33.01 -3.02 40.41
CA GLN A 49 -32.33 -3.42 41.65
C GLN A 49 -30.82 -3.71 41.46
N ASN A 50 -30.33 -3.72 40.21
CA ASN A 50 -28.93 -4.02 39.87
C ASN A 50 -28.02 -2.78 39.75
N PHE A 51 -28.54 -1.55 39.91
CA PHE A 51 -27.73 -0.33 39.77
C PHE A 51 -26.90 0.00 41.02
N ALA A 52 -27.37 -0.33 42.22
CA ALA A 52 -26.67 0.02 43.46
C ALA A 52 -25.37 -0.79 43.68
N ILE A 53 -25.37 -2.07 43.27
CA ILE A 53 -24.23 -2.98 43.45
C ILE A 53 -23.10 -2.65 42.48
N PHE A 54 -23.43 -2.13 41.28
CA PHE A 54 -22.45 -1.75 40.27
C PHE A 54 -21.66 -0.48 40.64
N PHE A 55 -22.29 0.48 41.32
CA PHE A 55 -21.60 1.69 41.77
C PHE A 55 -20.67 1.46 42.96
N LEU A 56 -21.00 0.53 43.85
CA LEU A 56 -20.16 0.23 45.01
C LEU A 56 -18.84 -0.48 44.61
N SER A 57 -18.86 -1.33 43.58
CA SER A 57 -17.64 -1.99 43.08
C SER A 57 -16.73 -1.03 42.29
N LEU A 58 -17.33 -0.02 41.63
CA LEU A 58 -16.58 0.99 40.90
C LEU A 58 -15.80 1.92 41.85
N LEU A 59 -16.38 2.27 43.01
CA LEU A 59 -15.70 3.16 43.98
C LEU A 59 -14.47 2.52 44.63
N LEU A 60 -14.50 1.20 44.88
CA LEU A 60 -13.39 0.43 45.47
C LEU A 60 -12.21 0.23 44.50
N THR A 61 -12.45 0.27 43.19
CA THR A 61 -11.37 0.10 42.20
C THR A 61 -10.59 1.39 41.95
N PHE A 62 -11.19 2.56 42.15
CA PHE A 62 -10.52 3.85 41.99
C PHE A 62 -9.58 4.21 43.15
N THR A 63 -9.85 3.75 44.38
CA THR A 63 -8.97 4.02 45.53
C THR A 63 -7.68 3.18 45.47
N PHE A 64 -7.73 1.97 44.91
CA PHE A 64 -6.54 1.11 44.75
C PHE A 64 -5.60 1.57 43.62
N LEU A 65 -6.14 2.20 42.58
CA LEU A 65 -5.34 2.77 41.49
C LEU A 65 -4.60 4.05 41.92
N GLY A 66 -5.18 4.87 42.80
CA GLY A 66 -4.59 6.12 43.27
C GLY A 66 -3.32 5.92 44.12
N VAL A 67 -3.28 4.86 44.94
CA VAL A 67 -2.12 4.55 45.81
C VAL A 67 -0.95 3.94 45.02
N SER A 68 -1.23 3.29 43.88
CA SER A 68 -0.21 2.64 43.06
C SER A 68 0.59 3.62 42.17
N VAL A 69 0.04 4.80 41.88
CA VAL A 69 0.67 5.81 41.00
C VAL A 69 1.66 6.70 41.76
N LEU A 70 1.53 6.85 43.08
CA LEU A 70 2.45 7.67 43.89
C LEU A 70 3.78 6.99 44.24
N ASN A 71 3.87 5.65 44.15
CA ASN A 71 5.11 4.92 44.45
C ASN A 71 6.04 4.71 43.22
N PHE A 72 5.64 5.16 42.02
CA PHE A 72 6.41 4.93 40.79
C PHE A 72 7.17 6.15 40.24
N ILE A 73 7.16 7.29 40.95
CA ILE A 73 7.78 8.55 40.47
C ILE A 73 9.25 8.72 40.95
N GLN A 74 9.80 7.82 41.78
CA GLN A 74 11.13 8.02 42.37
C GLN A 74 12.21 7.00 41.98
N SER A 75 12.24 6.58 40.71
CA SER A 75 13.45 5.93 40.15
C SER A 75 13.52 6.08 38.64
N TYR A 76 14.11 7.19 38.19
CA TYR A 76 14.69 7.33 36.86
C TYR A 76 16.10 7.91 37.07
N GLN A 77 17.09 7.03 37.23
CA GLN A 77 18.50 7.39 37.14
C GLN A 77 19.03 6.90 35.78
N ASP A 78 19.81 7.78 35.14
CA ASP A 78 20.39 7.60 33.82
C ASP A 78 21.30 6.36 33.70
N PRO A 79 21.38 5.72 32.51
CA PRO A 79 22.36 4.67 32.26
C PRO A 79 23.77 5.28 32.02
N PRO A 80 24.85 4.56 32.40
CA PRO A 80 26.21 5.09 32.34
C PRO A 80 26.78 5.14 30.90
N PRO A 81 27.73 6.04 30.61
CA PRO A 81 28.38 6.11 29.31
C PRO A 81 29.42 5.00 29.14
N CYS A 82 29.42 4.34 27.98
CA CYS A 82 30.43 3.37 27.60
C CYS A 82 31.75 4.06 27.19
N SER A 83 32.84 3.45 27.64
CA SER A 83 34.25 3.85 27.54
C SER A 83 34.80 3.87 26.12
N LEU A 84 35.69 4.86 25.89
CA LEU A 84 36.49 5.10 24.69
C LEU A 84 37.71 4.16 24.65
N ILE A 85 38.00 3.61 23.48
CA ILE A 85 39.33 3.11 23.11
C ILE A 85 39.79 3.94 21.92
N SER A 86 40.87 4.70 22.11
CA SER A 86 41.56 5.49 21.07
C SER A 86 42.33 4.60 20.10
N PRO A 87 42.63 5.10 18.88
CA PRO A 87 44.01 5.50 18.65
C PRO A 87 44.21 6.81 17.85
N SER A 88 45.25 7.51 18.30
CA SER A 88 46.19 8.43 17.62
C SER A 88 45.84 9.11 16.29
N SER A 89 45.77 10.43 16.41
CA SER A 89 46.10 11.54 15.48
C SER A 89 46.88 11.25 14.19
N GLN A 90 46.42 11.85 13.08
CA GLN A 90 47.19 12.76 12.20
C GLN A 90 46.22 13.71 11.45
N ASN A 91 46.68 14.95 11.22
CA ASN A 91 45.90 16.18 10.94
C ASN A 91 45.32 16.34 9.51
N PRO A 92 44.40 17.32 9.29
CA PRO A 92 43.47 17.37 8.17
C PRO A 92 43.90 18.31 7.04
N LEU A 93 43.42 18.05 5.81
CA LEU A 93 43.42 19.01 4.71
C LEU A 93 42.13 18.93 3.88
N SER A 94 41.51 20.10 3.76
CA SER A 94 40.53 20.58 2.77
C SER A 94 39.24 19.78 2.52
N SER A 95 38.15 20.42 2.95
CA SER A 95 36.79 20.23 2.49
C SER A 95 36.67 20.21 0.96
N ASN A 96 36.06 19.17 0.41
CA ASN A 96 35.24 19.27 -0.78
C ASN A 96 34.10 18.27 -0.69
N SER A 97 32.89 18.79 -0.86
CA SER A 97 31.62 18.09 -0.95
C SER A 97 31.67 16.99 -2.01
N ALA A 98 31.94 15.75 -1.58
CA ALA A 98 31.81 14.58 -2.42
C ALA A 98 30.31 14.25 -2.56
N MET A 99 29.70 14.81 -3.62
CA MET A 99 28.56 14.19 -4.29
C MET A 99 28.93 12.72 -4.55
N LEU A 100 28.29 11.79 -3.87
CA LEU A 100 28.35 10.38 -4.23
C LEU A 100 27.64 10.24 -5.57
N PHE A 101 28.41 10.36 -6.66
CA PHE A 101 28.08 9.75 -7.94
C PHE A 101 28.00 8.24 -7.71
N ALA A 102 26.82 7.76 -7.34
CA ALA A 102 26.51 6.35 -7.47
C ALA A 102 26.49 6.05 -8.97
N SER A 103 27.45 5.23 -9.37
CA SER A 103 27.74 4.80 -10.73
C SER A 103 26.47 4.58 -11.58
N LEU A 104 26.34 5.38 -12.63
CA LEU A 104 25.47 5.14 -13.78
C LEU A 104 26.03 3.94 -14.56
N ALA A 105 25.83 2.75 -14.01
CA ALA A 105 25.99 1.48 -14.70
C ALA A 105 25.05 0.47 -14.06
N SER A 106 23.74 0.68 -14.20
CA SER A 106 22.80 -0.44 -14.29
C SER A 106 23.02 -1.09 -15.65
N SER A 107 24.18 -1.72 -15.82
CA SER A 107 24.40 -2.65 -16.90
C SER A 107 23.39 -3.77 -16.71
N ASN A 108 22.40 -3.83 -17.59
CA ASN A 108 21.63 -5.05 -17.85
C ASN A 108 22.56 -6.09 -18.49
N THR A 109 23.61 -6.50 -17.78
CA THR A 109 24.28 -7.77 -18.05
C THR A 109 23.51 -8.82 -17.28
N TYR A 110 22.54 -9.43 -17.96
CA TYR A 110 22.14 -10.79 -17.62
C TYR A 110 23.40 -11.65 -17.76
N ASN A 111 24.06 -11.92 -16.63
CA ASN A 111 24.92 -13.09 -16.57
C ASN A 111 23.98 -14.29 -16.60
N GLU A 112 24.10 -15.14 -17.63
CA GLU A 112 23.44 -16.44 -17.71
C GLU A 112 23.79 -17.36 -16.51
N ASP A 113 24.82 -17.00 -15.73
CA ASP A 113 25.15 -17.62 -14.45
C ASP A 113 24.52 -16.87 -13.27
N GLY A 114 23.37 -17.39 -12.80
CA GLY A 114 22.47 -16.76 -11.83
C GLY A 114 22.98 -16.56 -10.40
N HIS A 115 24.05 -15.80 -10.21
CA HIS A 115 24.54 -15.33 -8.91
C HIS A 115 24.52 -13.80 -8.80
N GLU A 116 23.36 -13.21 -8.50
CA GLU A 116 23.30 -11.81 -8.04
C GLU A 116 23.93 -11.69 -6.63
N PRO A 117 24.79 -10.67 -6.40
CA PRO A 117 25.43 -10.44 -5.11
C PRO A 117 24.38 -10.18 -4.03
N ALA A 118 24.53 -10.90 -2.92
CA ALA A 118 23.53 -11.07 -1.85
C ALA A 118 23.45 -9.88 -0.87
N GLY A 119 23.27 -8.66 -1.38
CA GLY A 119 23.10 -7.47 -0.56
C GLY A 119 21.62 -7.08 -0.38
N LEU A 120 21.17 -6.89 0.86
CA LEU A 120 19.86 -6.27 1.16
C LEU A 120 19.76 -4.85 0.56
N ALA A 121 20.91 -4.20 0.30
CA ALA A 121 20.99 -2.89 -0.35
C ALA A 121 20.53 -2.89 -1.82
N ASN A 122 20.72 -4.00 -2.56
CA ASN A 122 20.40 -4.07 -3.99
C ASN A 122 18.99 -4.61 -4.28
N SER A 123 18.21 -4.95 -3.25
CA SER A 123 16.90 -5.59 -3.42
C SER A 123 15.72 -4.61 -3.44
N VAL A 124 15.92 -3.37 -3.01
CA VAL A 124 14.86 -2.33 -3.01
C VAL A 124 14.78 -1.69 -4.38
N LEU A 125 13.56 -1.42 -4.85
CA LEU A 125 13.36 -0.60 -6.04
C LEU A 125 13.64 0.86 -5.68
N VAL A 126 14.70 1.44 -6.25
CA VAL A 126 15.10 2.83 -6.00
C VAL A 126 14.66 3.70 -7.18
N PRO A 127 14.12 4.91 -6.94
CA PRO A 127 13.80 5.86 -8.02
C PRO A 127 15.04 6.25 -8.85
N LEU A 128 14.83 6.57 -10.12
CA LEU A 128 15.79 7.27 -10.96
C LEU A 128 16.20 8.60 -10.30
N PRO A 129 17.44 9.10 -10.52
CA PRO A 129 17.91 10.33 -9.90
C PRO A 129 16.99 11.52 -10.18
N ALA A 130 16.78 12.36 -9.16
CA ALA A 130 15.95 13.54 -9.27
C ALA A 130 16.63 14.52 -10.23
N GLN A 131 15.87 14.96 -11.22
CA GLN A 131 16.40 15.88 -12.23
C GLN A 131 16.48 17.29 -11.67
N LEU A 132 17.55 17.99 -12.03
CA LEU A 132 17.66 19.42 -11.82
C LEU A 132 16.76 20.11 -12.83
N VAL A 133 15.89 20.99 -12.36
CA VAL A 133 15.05 21.80 -13.24
C VAL A 133 15.86 23.02 -13.66
N ALA A 134 16.27 23.06 -14.93
CA ALA A 134 17.01 24.17 -15.51
C ALA A 134 16.06 25.26 -16.02
N GLY A 135 16.42 26.53 -15.85
CA GLY A 135 15.68 27.69 -16.36
C GLY A 135 15.33 28.74 -15.30
N ASN A 136 14.77 29.87 -15.77
CA ASN A 136 14.25 30.95 -14.90
C ASN A 136 12.91 30.54 -14.29
N LEU A 137 12.97 29.69 -13.26
CA LEU A 137 11.80 29.33 -12.47
C LEU A 137 11.41 30.44 -11.50
N SER A 138 10.12 30.52 -11.17
CA SER A 138 9.66 31.27 -9.99
C SER A 138 10.17 30.64 -8.69
N LYS A 139 10.02 31.34 -7.56
CA LYS A 139 10.38 30.77 -6.26
C LYS A 139 9.50 29.57 -5.93
N GLU A 140 8.21 29.69 -6.21
CA GLU A 140 7.18 28.68 -5.97
C GLU A 140 7.45 27.42 -6.79
N GLU A 141 7.84 27.55 -8.05
CA GLU A 141 8.19 26.42 -8.91
C GLU A 141 9.44 25.68 -8.42
N ARG A 142 10.48 26.43 -7.98
CA ARG A 142 11.67 25.81 -7.38
C ARG A 142 11.32 25.02 -6.12
N GLU A 143 10.53 25.61 -5.23
CA GLU A 143 10.06 24.95 -4.00
C GLU A 143 9.20 23.71 -4.32
N PHE A 144 8.37 23.77 -5.36
CA PHE A 144 7.55 22.64 -5.79
C PHE A 144 8.38 21.43 -6.23
N TRP A 145 9.47 21.63 -6.97
CA TRP A 145 10.32 20.52 -7.44
C TRP A 145 11.38 20.05 -6.43
N GLN A 146 11.77 20.91 -5.48
CA GLN A 146 12.81 20.62 -4.49
C GLN A 146 12.50 19.38 -3.64
N GLN A 147 13.35 18.36 -3.64
CA GLN A 147 13.14 17.18 -2.79
C GLN A 147 13.33 17.52 -1.30
N PRO A 148 12.55 16.93 -0.38
CA PRO A 148 12.74 17.17 1.04
C PRO A 148 14.03 16.52 1.56
N GLY A 149 14.62 17.10 2.60
CA GLY A 149 15.80 16.53 3.25
C GLY A 149 15.46 15.24 4.00
N SER A 150 16.37 14.25 3.98
CA SER A 150 16.22 12.99 4.71
C SER A 150 16.55 13.09 6.20
N GLU A 151 17.02 14.24 6.68
CA GLU A 151 17.50 14.47 8.06
C GLU A 151 18.52 13.42 8.55
N GLY A 152 19.23 12.77 7.63
CA GLY A 152 20.19 11.70 7.93
C GLY A 152 19.57 10.33 8.20
N TYR A 153 18.26 10.16 8.03
CA TYR A 153 17.60 8.86 8.11
C TYR A 153 17.96 7.98 6.91
N LYS A 154 18.32 6.73 7.19
CA LYS A 154 18.59 5.70 6.19
C LYS A 154 17.92 4.37 6.59
N PRO A 155 17.53 3.53 5.64
CA PRO A 155 17.10 2.15 5.88
C PRO A 155 17.98 1.42 6.89
N CYS A 156 17.34 0.76 7.87
CA CYS A 156 18.03 -0.06 8.86
C CYS A 156 17.13 -1.21 9.32
N LEU A 157 17.60 -2.44 9.11
CA LEU A 157 16.89 -3.67 9.46
C LEU A 157 17.74 -4.60 10.32
N ASP A 158 18.33 -4.05 11.38
CA ASP A 158 19.14 -4.79 12.33
C ASP A 158 18.25 -5.57 13.31
N PHE A 159 18.15 -6.89 13.14
CA PHE A 159 17.35 -7.75 14.00
C PHE A 159 18.09 -8.11 15.31
N SER A 160 17.33 -8.18 16.41
CA SER A 160 17.89 -8.57 17.71
C SER A 160 18.54 -9.96 17.67
N LEU A 161 19.47 -10.20 18.61
CA LEU A 161 20.09 -11.53 18.73
C LEU A 161 19.04 -12.61 19.06
N ALA A 162 18.04 -12.29 19.89
CA ALA A 162 16.94 -13.19 20.20
C ALA A 162 16.12 -13.57 18.97
N TYR A 163 15.86 -12.61 18.07
CA TYR A 163 15.20 -12.89 16.80
C TYR A 163 16.05 -13.83 15.94
N ARG A 164 17.34 -13.53 15.77
CA ARG A 164 18.26 -14.35 14.95
C ARG A 164 18.40 -15.77 15.48
N ARG A 165 18.47 -15.98 16.80
CA ARG A 165 18.51 -17.31 17.43
C ARG A 165 17.27 -18.14 17.08
N LYS A 166 16.08 -17.54 17.16
CA LYS A 166 14.82 -18.23 16.80
C LYS A 166 14.73 -18.59 15.32
N SER A 167 15.35 -17.78 14.46
CA SER A 167 15.34 -18.02 13.01
C SER A 167 15.94 -19.36 12.60
N ALA A 168 16.99 -19.82 13.27
CA ALA A 168 17.65 -21.09 12.92
C ALA A 168 16.71 -22.31 12.97
N LYS A 169 15.72 -22.28 13.87
CA LYS A 169 14.68 -23.31 13.97
C LYS A 169 13.57 -23.07 12.92
N ILE A 170 13.06 -21.84 12.84
CA ILE A 170 11.91 -21.49 12.00
C ILE A 170 12.22 -21.66 10.50
N SER A 171 13.46 -21.37 10.07
CA SER A 171 13.88 -21.56 8.68
C SER A 171 13.93 -23.03 8.24
N LYS A 172 13.90 -23.97 9.20
CA LYS A 172 13.93 -25.41 8.97
C LYS A 172 12.59 -26.10 9.25
N GLU A 173 11.52 -25.35 9.55
CA GLU A 173 10.19 -25.90 9.86
C GLU A 173 9.65 -26.77 8.72
N LYS A 174 9.20 -27.99 9.02
CA LYS A 174 8.78 -29.02 8.05
C LYS A 174 7.38 -29.60 8.28
N ARG A 175 6.74 -29.26 9.40
CA ARG A 175 5.49 -29.87 9.88
C ARG A 175 4.31 -28.89 9.91
N LYS A 176 4.59 -27.60 10.10
CA LYS A 176 3.55 -26.56 10.24
C LYS A 176 3.56 -25.63 9.04
N PHE A 177 2.43 -25.54 8.36
CA PHE A 177 2.25 -24.75 7.14
C PHE A 177 1.12 -23.73 7.31
N LEU A 178 1.42 -22.48 7.02
CA LEU A 178 0.45 -21.41 6.88
C LEU A 178 0.17 -21.20 5.40
N VAL A 179 -1.09 -21.29 5.01
CA VAL A 179 -1.60 -20.90 3.69
C VAL A 179 -2.41 -19.63 3.86
N VAL A 180 -2.13 -18.62 3.03
CA VAL A 180 -2.87 -17.37 3.04
C VAL A 180 -3.47 -17.11 1.67
N VAL A 181 -4.76 -16.75 1.67
CA VAL A 181 -5.46 -16.24 0.49
C VAL A 181 -5.59 -14.72 0.63
N ALA A 182 -4.81 -13.99 -0.16
CA ALA A 182 -4.80 -12.53 -0.19
C ALA A 182 -5.83 -12.01 -1.20
N SER A 183 -6.71 -11.12 -0.76
CA SER A 183 -7.83 -10.62 -1.59
C SER A 183 -7.76 -9.13 -1.85
N GLY A 184 -8.63 -8.63 -2.74
CA GLY A 184 -8.66 -7.21 -3.09
C GLY A 184 -7.68 -6.84 -4.21
N GLY A 185 -7.42 -5.55 -4.39
CA GLY A 185 -6.51 -5.06 -5.44
C GLY A 185 -5.03 -5.22 -5.05
N LEU A 186 -4.12 -5.05 -6.00
CA LEU A 186 -2.67 -5.27 -5.81
C LEU A 186 -2.13 -4.75 -4.48
N ASN A 187 -2.39 -3.47 -4.16
CA ASN A 187 -1.84 -2.85 -2.95
C ASN A 187 -2.50 -3.34 -1.64
N GLN A 188 -3.72 -3.90 -1.70
CA GLN A 188 -4.33 -4.62 -0.57
C GLN A 188 -3.69 -6.00 -0.38
N GLN A 189 -3.46 -6.70 -1.49
CA GLN A 189 -2.78 -8.00 -1.47
C GLN A 189 -1.36 -7.86 -0.92
N ARG A 190 -0.60 -6.82 -1.33
CA ARG A 190 0.74 -6.51 -0.76
C ARG A 190 0.71 -6.41 0.76
N ASN A 191 -0.23 -5.65 1.33
CA ASN A 191 -0.36 -5.49 2.78
C ASN A 191 -0.67 -6.82 3.48
N GLN A 192 -1.57 -7.62 2.91
CA GLN A 192 -1.90 -8.95 3.45
C GLN A 192 -0.72 -9.92 3.39
N ILE A 193 0.08 -9.89 2.32
CA ILE A 193 1.28 -10.73 2.20
C ILE A 193 2.33 -10.32 3.25
N VAL A 194 2.51 -9.01 3.49
CA VAL A 194 3.36 -8.52 4.57
C VAL A 194 2.91 -9.08 5.92
N ASP A 195 1.62 -9.01 6.22
CA ASP A 195 1.08 -9.53 7.48
C ASP A 195 1.15 -11.06 7.55
N ALA A 196 0.98 -11.77 6.43
CA ALA A 196 1.10 -13.23 6.34
C ALA A 196 2.48 -13.73 6.76
N VAL A 197 3.55 -13.09 6.29
CA VAL A 197 4.93 -13.45 6.68
C VAL A 197 5.13 -13.22 8.19
N VAL A 198 4.58 -12.15 8.74
CA VAL A 198 4.65 -11.87 10.18
C VAL A 198 3.87 -12.91 10.98
N ILE A 199 2.68 -13.30 10.54
CA ILE A 199 1.86 -14.33 11.20
C ILE A 199 2.58 -15.68 11.16
N ALA A 200 3.16 -16.07 10.02
CA ALA A 200 3.97 -17.28 9.91
C ALA A 200 5.14 -17.25 10.91
N ARG A 201 5.81 -16.09 11.06
CA ARG A 201 6.87 -15.89 12.03
C ARG A 201 6.38 -16.03 13.49
N ILE A 202 5.19 -15.50 13.81
CA ILE A 202 4.61 -15.58 15.16
C ILE A 202 4.26 -17.03 15.53
N LEU A 203 3.74 -17.80 14.58
CA LEU A 203 3.32 -19.19 14.72
C LEU A 203 4.49 -20.20 14.59
N GLU A 204 5.68 -19.71 14.25
CA GLU A 204 6.85 -20.55 13.96
C GLU A 204 6.54 -21.58 12.87
N ALA A 205 5.85 -21.15 11.82
CA ALA A 205 5.36 -21.99 10.72
C ALA A 205 6.10 -21.67 9.41
N ALA A 206 6.16 -22.65 8.50
CA ALA A 206 6.51 -22.38 7.12
C ALA A 206 5.34 -21.68 6.41
N LEU A 207 5.65 -20.70 5.55
CA LEU A 207 4.67 -20.03 4.71
C LEU A 207 4.62 -20.72 3.35
N VAL A 208 3.44 -21.13 2.91
CA VAL A 208 3.21 -21.46 1.50
C VAL A 208 3.08 -20.16 0.73
N VAL A 209 3.67 -20.07 -0.47
CA VAL A 209 3.54 -18.88 -1.35
C VAL A 209 2.07 -18.45 -1.38
N PRO A 210 1.77 -17.17 -1.02
CA PRO A 210 0.38 -16.73 -0.89
C PRO A 210 -0.42 -16.89 -2.17
N VAL A 211 -1.68 -17.28 -2.03
CA VAL A 211 -2.64 -17.38 -3.15
C VAL A 211 -3.29 -16.03 -3.33
N LEU A 212 -3.31 -15.52 -4.57
CA LEU A 212 -4.03 -14.29 -4.91
C LEU A 212 -5.47 -14.65 -5.27
N GLN A 213 -6.43 -14.09 -4.55
CA GLN A 213 -7.84 -14.33 -4.83
C GLN A 213 -8.29 -13.50 -6.03
N VAL A 214 -8.90 -14.17 -7.01
CA VAL A 214 -9.56 -13.51 -8.14
C VAL A 214 -10.60 -12.53 -7.61
N ASN A 215 -10.45 -11.27 -8.00
CA ASN A 215 -11.34 -10.21 -7.55
C ASN A 215 -12.52 -10.06 -8.53
N LEU A 216 -13.75 -10.05 -8.00
CA LEU A 216 -14.97 -9.93 -8.82
C LEU A 216 -15.10 -8.60 -9.59
N ILE A 217 -14.43 -7.53 -9.14
CA ILE A 217 -14.46 -6.21 -9.79
C ILE A 217 -13.49 -6.16 -10.98
N TRP A 218 -12.30 -6.77 -10.82
CA TRP A 218 -11.23 -6.66 -11.81
C TRP A 218 -11.05 -7.90 -12.69
N GLY A 219 -11.63 -9.05 -12.31
CA GLY A 219 -11.55 -10.30 -13.08
C GLY A 219 -10.13 -10.84 -13.27
N ASP A 220 -9.21 -10.44 -12.40
CA ASP A 220 -7.79 -10.73 -12.58
C ASP A 220 -7.41 -12.09 -11.99
N GLU A 221 -7.03 -13.02 -12.86
CA GLU A 221 -6.63 -14.38 -12.54
C GLU A 221 -5.11 -14.53 -12.35
N SER A 222 -4.38 -13.44 -12.14
CA SER A 222 -2.92 -13.50 -11.95
C SER A 222 -2.56 -14.27 -10.68
N GLU A 223 -1.59 -15.17 -10.81
CA GLU A 223 -0.98 -15.86 -9.68
C GLU A 223 0.13 -15.01 -9.03
N PHE A 224 0.63 -15.45 -7.88
CA PHE A 224 1.71 -14.75 -7.20
C PHE A 224 2.95 -14.58 -8.08
N SER A 225 3.30 -15.60 -8.88
CA SER A 225 4.45 -15.58 -9.80
C SER A 225 4.31 -14.62 -10.96
N ASP A 226 3.09 -14.32 -11.38
CA ASP A 226 2.84 -13.36 -12.47
C ASP A 226 3.16 -11.93 -12.02
N ILE A 227 2.96 -11.66 -10.72
CA ILE A 227 3.11 -10.32 -10.13
C ILE A 227 4.45 -10.14 -9.43
N PHE A 228 4.93 -11.14 -8.69
CA PHE A 228 6.08 -11.06 -7.80
C PHE A 228 7.13 -12.14 -8.12
N ASN A 229 8.40 -11.78 -7.95
CA ASN A 229 9.51 -12.70 -8.13
C ASN A 229 9.57 -13.71 -6.96
N VAL A 230 9.06 -14.92 -7.17
CA VAL A 230 9.01 -16.00 -6.16
C VAL A 230 10.39 -16.39 -5.64
N LYS A 231 11.38 -16.53 -6.54
CA LYS A 231 12.75 -16.91 -6.16
C LYS A 231 13.37 -15.86 -5.23
N HIS A 232 13.21 -14.59 -5.58
CA HIS A 232 13.66 -13.46 -4.77
C HIS A 232 12.93 -13.39 -3.42
N PHE A 233 11.61 -13.58 -3.40
CA PHE A 233 10.81 -13.59 -2.18
C PHE A 233 11.29 -14.67 -1.19
N LYS A 234 11.49 -15.91 -1.68
CA LYS A 234 12.01 -17.03 -0.89
C LYS A 234 13.43 -16.76 -0.37
N ARG A 235 14.33 -16.28 -1.24
CA ARG A 235 15.73 -15.97 -0.89
C ARG A 235 15.82 -14.85 0.15
N THR A 236 15.05 -13.79 0.00
CA THR A 236 15.06 -12.63 0.90
C THR A 236 14.59 -13.00 2.32
N LEU A 237 13.63 -13.92 2.42
CA LEU A 237 13.02 -14.35 3.69
C LEU A 237 13.63 -15.61 4.31
N GLN A 238 14.64 -16.22 3.66
CA GLN A 238 15.19 -17.51 4.08
C GLN A 238 15.69 -17.56 5.54
N ALA A 239 16.13 -16.42 6.08
CA ALA A 239 16.60 -16.26 7.45
C ALA A 239 15.51 -15.82 8.44
N ASP A 240 14.26 -15.64 7.99
CA ASP A 240 13.14 -15.14 8.80
C ASP A 240 12.04 -16.18 8.92
N VAL A 241 11.59 -16.72 7.78
CA VAL A 241 10.50 -17.68 7.65
C VAL A 241 10.82 -18.61 6.48
N ARG A 242 10.64 -19.92 6.67
CA ARG A 242 10.74 -20.87 5.55
C ARG A 242 9.57 -20.65 4.60
N VAL A 243 9.85 -20.33 3.33
CA VAL A 243 8.81 -20.18 2.30
C VAL A 243 8.89 -21.35 1.31
N VAL A 244 7.77 -22.05 1.09
CA VAL A 244 7.63 -23.17 0.15
C VAL A 244 6.70 -22.80 -0.99
N SER A 245 6.95 -23.32 -2.19
CA SER A 245 6.18 -22.96 -3.39
C SER A 245 4.76 -23.55 -3.37
N SER A 246 4.61 -24.74 -2.81
CA SER A 246 3.33 -25.44 -2.66
C SER A 246 3.30 -26.21 -1.33
N LEU A 247 2.10 -26.59 -0.90
CA LEU A 247 1.94 -27.46 0.25
C LEU A 247 2.53 -28.84 -0.07
N PRO A 248 3.38 -29.43 0.80
CA PRO A 248 3.94 -30.76 0.56
C PRO A 248 2.86 -31.83 0.41
N SER A 249 3.09 -32.83 -0.44
CA SER A 249 2.16 -33.94 -0.69
C SER A 249 1.70 -34.64 0.58
N THR A 250 2.61 -34.78 1.56
CA THR A 250 2.35 -35.36 2.88
C THR A 250 1.29 -34.61 3.70
N HIS A 251 0.95 -33.38 3.33
CA HIS A 251 -0.02 -32.53 4.03
C HIS A 251 -1.26 -32.21 3.16
N LEU A 252 -1.37 -32.77 1.96
CA LEU A 252 -2.55 -32.57 1.11
C LEU A 252 -3.80 -33.21 1.72
N MET A 253 -3.64 -34.34 2.42
CA MET A 253 -4.71 -35.06 3.12
C MET A 253 -4.90 -34.59 4.56
N SER A 254 -4.14 -33.59 5.02
CA SER A 254 -4.32 -33.02 6.36
C SER A 254 -5.69 -32.34 6.48
N ARG A 255 -6.28 -32.40 7.68
CA ARG A 255 -7.44 -31.56 8.01
C ARG A 255 -7.04 -30.10 7.83
N GLN A 256 -7.79 -29.37 7.00
CA GLN A 256 -7.52 -27.95 6.75
C GLN A 256 -8.52 -27.10 7.50
N SER A 257 -8.06 -26.44 8.56
CA SER A 257 -8.86 -25.39 9.18
C SER A 257 -8.80 -24.10 8.37
N ILE A 258 -9.96 -23.69 7.87
CA ILE A 258 -10.15 -22.44 7.14
C ILE A 258 -10.72 -21.40 8.10
N GLU A 259 -9.94 -20.37 8.36
CA GLU A 259 -10.34 -19.26 9.22
C GLU A 259 -10.53 -18.01 8.36
N ASN A 260 -11.77 -17.53 8.32
CA ASN A 260 -12.21 -16.39 7.50
C ASN A 260 -12.79 -15.23 8.33
N GLN A 261 -12.93 -15.41 9.65
CA GLN A 261 -13.49 -14.42 10.57
C GLN A 261 -12.46 -14.04 11.64
N LEU A 262 -11.52 -13.19 11.24
CA LEU A 262 -10.54 -12.63 12.17
C LEU A 262 -11.05 -11.30 12.75
N PRO A 263 -10.93 -11.11 14.08
CA PRO A 263 -11.20 -9.82 14.69
C PRO A 263 -10.18 -8.78 14.20
N TYR A 264 -10.52 -7.50 14.34
CA TYR A 264 -9.59 -6.43 14.03
C TYR A 264 -8.53 -6.29 15.13
N ASN A 265 -7.35 -5.82 14.74
CA ASN A 265 -6.24 -5.50 15.65
C ASN A 265 -5.74 -6.72 16.47
N ILE A 266 -5.56 -7.87 15.81
CA ILE A 266 -5.02 -9.08 16.47
C ILE A 266 -3.57 -8.90 16.89
N SER A 267 -3.25 -9.27 18.13
CA SER A 267 -1.90 -9.21 18.68
C SER A 267 -1.13 -10.51 18.45
N PRO A 268 0.21 -10.51 18.52
CA PRO A 268 1.00 -11.74 18.49
C PRO A 268 0.59 -12.78 19.55
N PHE A 269 0.18 -12.30 20.73
CA PHE A 269 -0.31 -13.17 21.81
C PHE A 269 -1.63 -13.84 21.40
N TRP A 270 -2.60 -13.07 20.89
CA TRP A 270 -3.89 -13.59 20.45
C TRP A 270 -3.72 -14.65 19.35
N ILE A 271 -2.86 -14.37 18.36
CA ILE A 271 -2.56 -15.30 17.25
C ILE A 271 -2.05 -16.64 17.79
N ARG A 272 -1.10 -16.62 18.74
CA ARG A 272 -0.59 -17.85 19.34
C ARG A 272 -1.65 -18.58 20.16
N ALA A 273 -2.36 -17.87 21.02
CA ALA A 273 -3.39 -18.45 21.88
C ALA A 273 -4.49 -19.13 21.04
N ARG A 274 -4.87 -18.53 19.90
CA ARG A 274 -5.89 -19.06 19.01
C ARG A 274 -5.41 -20.24 18.17
N PHE A 275 -4.27 -20.10 17.50
CA PHE A 275 -3.90 -21.01 16.41
C PHE A 275 -2.79 -22.01 16.73
N PHE A 276 -1.99 -21.79 17.78
CA PHE A 276 -0.77 -22.60 17.98
C PHE A 276 -1.08 -24.07 18.25
N LYS A 277 -2.06 -24.37 19.11
CA LYS A 277 -2.48 -25.75 19.40
C LYS A 277 -3.03 -26.44 18.14
N GLN A 278 -4.00 -25.79 17.48
CA GLN A 278 -4.63 -26.27 16.26
C GLN A 278 -3.60 -26.56 15.15
N LEU A 279 -2.66 -25.64 14.91
CA LEU A 279 -1.64 -25.81 13.89
C LEU A 279 -0.65 -26.94 14.22
N ASN A 280 -0.38 -27.21 15.51
CA ASN A 280 0.46 -28.33 15.91
C ASN A 280 -0.24 -29.69 15.67
N GLU A 281 -1.58 -29.74 15.84
CA GLU A 281 -2.39 -30.95 15.66
C GLU A 281 -2.68 -31.23 14.18
N GLU A 282 -3.07 -30.21 13.41
CA GLU A 282 -3.50 -30.37 12.02
C GLU A 282 -2.35 -30.22 11.00
N GLY A 283 -1.27 -29.52 11.37
CA GLY A 283 -0.12 -29.24 10.51
C GLY A 283 -0.36 -28.15 9.45
N VAL A 284 -1.62 -27.82 9.12
CA VAL A 284 -1.98 -26.81 8.11
C VAL A 284 -3.02 -25.84 8.66
N LEU A 285 -2.79 -24.54 8.46
CA LEU A 285 -3.76 -23.48 8.75
C LEU A 285 -3.98 -22.63 7.50
N VAL A 286 -5.24 -22.43 7.11
CA VAL A 286 -5.62 -21.58 5.98
C VAL A 286 -6.27 -20.31 6.51
N LEU A 287 -5.66 -19.15 6.25
CA LEU A 287 -6.22 -17.84 6.61
C LEU A 287 -6.75 -17.10 5.38
N LYS A 288 -7.97 -16.57 5.50
CA LYS A 288 -8.60 -15.69 4.50
C LYS A 288 -8.99 -14.35 5.15
N GLY A 289 -9.09 -13.29 4.34
CA GLY A 289 -9.60 -12.00 4.81
C GLY A 289 -8.69 -11.30 5.81
N LEU A 290 -7.37 -11.33 5.58
CA LEU A 290 -6.37 -10.72 6.46
C LEU A 290 -6.30 -9.19 6.38
N ASP A 291 -7.00 -8.56 5.43
CA ASP A 291 -6.93 -7.12 5.20
C ASP A 291 -7.17 -6.32 6.49
N THR A 292 -6.15 -5.56 6.90
CA THR A 292 -6.15 -4.70 8.10
C THR A 292 -6.41 -5.42 9.45
N LYS A 293 -6.22 -6.75 9.52
CA LYS A 293 -6.51 -7.52 10.75
C LYS A 293 -5.39 -7.47 11.77
N LEU A 294 -4.13 -7.57 11.35
CA LEU A 294 -2.97 -7.58 12.25
C LEU A 294 -2.82 -6.23 12.97
N SER A 295 -2.46 -6.26 14.26
CA SER A 295 -2.11 -5.04 15.01
C SER A 295 -0.97 -4.29 14.32
N LYS A 296 -1.12 -2.98 14.18
CA LYS A 296 -0.07 -2.10 13.63
C LYS A 296 1.01 -1.77 14.65
N ASN A 297 0.77 -2.06 15.92
CA ASN A 297 1.74 -1.88 17.00
C ASN A 297 2.27 -3.26 17.39
N LEU A 298 3.33 -3.67 16.70
CA LEU A 298 4.04 -4.93 16.93
C LEU A 298 5.38 -4.69 17.64
N PRO A 299 5.95 -5.72 18.28
CA PRO A 299 7.33 -5.69 18.75
C PRO A 299 8.33 -5.24 17.66
N PRO A 300 9.44 -4.56 18.03
CA PRO A 300 10.35 -3.93 17.07
C PRO A 300 10.86 -4.85 15.95
N ASP A 301 11.27 -6.08 16.26
CA ASP A 301 11.75 -7.02 15.23
C ASP A 301 10.64 -7.44 14.24
N LEU A 302 9.38 -7.50 14.70
CA LEU A 302 8.26 -7.79 13.80
C LEU A 302 7.92 -6.59 12.91
N GLN A 303 8.11 -5.35 13.40
CA GLN A 303 8.00 -4.15 12.56
C GLN A 303 9.09 -4.12 11.49
N LYS A 304 10.34 -4.42 11.86
CA LYS A 304 11.45 -4.59 10.90
C LYS A 304 11.14 -5.66 9.86
N LEU A 305 10.57 -6.79 10.27
CA LEU A 305 10.14 -7.82 9.33
C LEU A 305 9.08 -7.30 8.35
N ARG A 306 8.11 -6.47 8.80
CA ARG A 306 7.12 -5.86 7.89
C ARG A 306 7.78 -4.99 6.83
N CYS A 307 8.73 -4.15 7.22
CA CYS A 307 9.50 -3.33 6.28
C CYS A 307 10.36 -4.17 5.34
N LYS A 308 11.02 -5.22 5.86
CA LYS A 308 11.79 -6.16 5.04
C LYS A 308 10.91 -6.77 3.95
N VAL A 309 9.71 -7.23 4.31
CA VAL A 309 8.80 -7.82 3.33
C VAL A 309 8.30 -6.76 2.33
N ALA A 310 7.85 -5.61 2.83
CA ALA A 310 7.24 -4.57 2.02
C ALA A 310 8.19 -3.94 0.99
N PHE A 311 9.45 -3.69 1.37
CA PHE A 311 10.42 -2.96 0.55
C PHE A 311 11.47 -3.84 -0.12
N HIS A 312 11.80 -5.01 0.45
CA HIS A 312 12.83 -5.88 -0.11
C HIS A 312 12.29 -7.19 -0.68
N ALA A 313 11.37 -7.87 0.01
CA ALA A 313 10.94 -9.21 -0.43
C ALA A 313 9.91 -9.17 -1.57
N LEU A 314 8.97 -8.21 -1.54
CA LEU A 314 7.92 -8.02 -2.55
C LEU A 314 8.44 -7.28 -3.79
N ARG A 315 9.42 -7.89 -4.45
CA ARG A 315 9.93 -7.48 -5.76
C ARG A 315 8.99 -7.95 -6.85
N PHE A 316 8.60 -7.07 -7.77
CA PHE A 316 7.76 -7.45 -8.91
C PHE A 316 8.47 -8.44 -9.83
N ALA A 317 7.72 -9.22 -10.60
CA ALA A 317 8.24 -10.12 -11.62
C ALA A 317 9.02 -9.34 -12.69
N ALA A 318 10.06 -9.96 -13.27
CA ALA A 318 10.99 -9.30 -14.19
C ALA A 318 10.29 -8.60 -15.37
N PRO A 319 9.30 -9.21 -16.07
CA PRO A 319 8.60 -8.53 -17.17
C PRO A 319 7.92 -7.22 -16.75
N ILE A 320 7.27 -7.20 -15.57
CA ILE A 320 6.64 -6.00 -15.01
C ILE A 320 7.70 -4.95 -14.67
N GLN A 321 8.82 -5.36 -14.07
CA GLN A 321 9.90 -4.44 -13.72
C GLN A 321 10.52 -3.80 -14.94
N GLU A 322 10.82 -4.59 -15.97
CA GLU A 322 11.43 -4.12 -17.20
C GLU A 322 10.54 -3.12 -17.94
N LEU A 323 9.26 -3.45 -18.13
CA LEU A 323 8.32 -2.52 -18.77
C LEU A 323 8.12 -1.27 -17.92
N GLY A 324 7.85 -1.40 -16.62
CA GLY A 324 7.66 -0.26 -15.72
C GLY A 324 8.86 0.68 -15.71
N ASN A 325 10.08 0.14 -15.68
CA ASN A 325 11.31 0.94 -15.74
C ASN A 325 11.49 1.60 -17.10
N ARG A 326 11.12 0.93 -18.20
CA ARG A 326 11.16 1.51 -19.55
C ARG A 326 10.21 2.69 -19.69
N LEU A 327 8.96 2.56 -19.22
CA LEU A 327 7.98 3.66 -19.22
C LEU A 327 8.44 4.81 -18.30
N ALA A 328 8.96 4.50 -17.12
CA ALA A 328 9.53 5.49 -16.22
C ALA A 328 10.70 6.24 -16.87
N ARG A 329 11.58 5.54 -17.58
CA ARG A 329 12.71 6.14 -18.31
C ARG A 329 12.25 7.06 -19.44
N ARG A 330 11.18 6.71 -20.16
CA ARG A 330 10.58 7.59 -21.19
C ARG A 330 10.08 8.90 -20.58
N MET A 331 9.37 8.85 -19.45
CA MET A 331 8.98 10.05 -18.71
C MET A 331 10.19 10.83 -18.22
N TRP A 332 11.18 10.13 -17.66
CA TRP A 332 12.39 10.74 -17.11
C TRP A 332 13.18 11.47 -18.19
N ILE A 333 13.40 10.91 -19.38
CA ILE A 333 14.19 11.59 -20.45
C ILE A 333 13.61 12.96 -20.81
N GLU A 334 12.28 13.09 -20.76
CA GLU A 334 11.57 14.34 -21.07
C GLU A 334 11.73 15.43 -20.00
N GLY A 335 12.08 15.06 -18.77
CA GLY A 335 12.29 15.98 -17.65
C GLY A 335 11.42 15.67 -16.44
N PRO A 336 11.43 16.55 -15.43
CA PRO A 336 10.76 16.29 -14.16
C PRO A 336 9.25 16.15 -14.36
N TYR A 337 8.65 15.19 -13.66
CA TYR A 337 7.22 14.92 -13.79
C TYR A 337 6.52 14.65 -12.46
N ILE A 338 5.22 14.88 -12.47
CA ILE A 338 4.29 14.56 -11.39
C ILE A 338 3.65 13.21 -11.72
N ALA A 339 3.69 12.26 -10.80
CA ALA A 339 2.82 11.09 -10.86
C ALA A 339 1.57 11.37 -10.03
N LEU A 340 0.44 11.44 -10.72
CA LEU A 340 -0.86 11.71 -10.15
C LEU A 340 -1.69 10.42 -10.15
N HIS A 341 -1.90 9.86 -8.97
CA HIS A 341 -2.76 8.69 -8.82
C HIS A 341 -4.21 9.15 -8.71
N LEU A 342 -4.88 9.21 -9.87
CA LEU A 342 -6.26 9.66 -10.03
C LEU A 342 -7.23 8.52 -9.71
N ARG A 343 -7.89 8.63 -8.56
CA ARG A 343 -8.94 7.71 -8.13
C ARG A 343 -10.33 8.17 -8.59
N MET A 344 -10.48 8.38 -9.89
CA MET A 344 -11.72 8.84 -10.53
C MET A 344 -12.44 7.73 -11.30
N GLU A 345 -12.08 6.47 -11.08
CA GLU A 345 -12.72 5.33 -11.72
C GLU A 345 -14.14 5.09 -11.16
N LYS A 346 -14.99 4.46 -11.97
CA LYS A 346 -16.41 4.25 -11.66
C LYS A 346 -16.63 3.52 -10.33
N ASP A 347 -15.81 2.50 -10.03
CA ASP A 347 -15.88 1.74 -8.77
C ASP A 347 -15.59 2.62 -7.54
N VAL A 348 -14.78 3.68 -7.69
CA VAL A 348 -14.47 4.60 -6.61
C VAL A 348 -15.69 5.43 -6.26
N TRP A 349 -16.32 6.04 -7.27
CA TRP A 349 -17.53 6.86 -7.07
C TRP A 349 -18.67 6.04 -6.48
N VAL A 350 -18.90 4.83 -7.00
CA VAL A 350 -19.87 3.88 -6.45
C VAL A 350 -19.57 3.57 -4.99
N ARG A 351 -18.31 3.31 -4.64
CA ARG A 351 -17.92 2.96 -3.27
C ARG A 351 -18.02 4.14 -2.30
N THR A 352 -17.55 5.33 -2.70
CA THR A 352 -17.50 6.50 -1.81
C THR A 352 -18.85 7.16 -1.64
N GLY A 353 -19.74 7.08 -2.64
CA GLY A 353 -21.04 7.75 -2.61
C GLY A 353 -20.92 9.27 -2.63
N CYS A 354 -19.91 9.76 -3.35
CA CYS A 354 -19.65 11.18 -3.54
C CYS A 354 -20.15 11.60 -4.92
N LEU A 355 -20.44 12.89 -5.06
CA LEU A 355 -20.73 13.47 -6.38
C LEU A 355 -19.45 13.47 -7.22
N THR A 356 -19.63 13.18 -8.51
CA THR A 356 -18.56 13.04 -9.49
C THR A 356 -17.98 14.39 -9.94
N GLY A 357 -18.79 15.45 -9.86
CA GLY A 357 -18.47 16.76 -10.41
C GLY A 357 -18.64 16.86 -11.93
N LEU A 358 -19.25 15.85 -12.58
CA LEU A 358 -19.48 15.80 -14.03
C LEU A 358 -20.90 16.21 -14.43
N GLY A 359 -21.79 16.43 -13.45
CA GLY A 359 -23.17 16.81 -13.66
C GLY A 359 -24.17 15.75 -13.18
N LEU A 360 -25.45 16.15 -13.15
CA LEU A 360 -26.53 15.33 -12.58
C LEU A 360 -26.67 13.96 -13.25
N GLU A 361 -26.51 13.90 -14.57
CA GLU A 361 -26.61 12.65 -15.33
C GLU A 361 -25.61 11.58 -14.84
N TYR A 362 -24.36 11.97 -14.64
CA TYR A 362 -23.32 11.07 -14.15
C TYR A 362 -23.56 10.65 -12.69
N ASP A 363 -24.04 11.57 -11.86
CA ASP A 363 -24.35 11.31 -10.45
C ASP A 363 -25.54 10.34 -10.31
N GLU A 364 -26.55 10.45 -11.19
CA GLU A 364 -27.68 9.50 -11.25
C GLU A 364 -27.25 8.09 -11.63
N ILE A 365 -26.29 7.93 -12.57
CA ILE A 365 -25.74 6.61 -12.92
C ILE A 365 -25.10 5.96 -11.69
N ILE A 366 -24.32 6.71 -10.93
CA ILE A 366 -23.68 6.22 -9.70
C ILE A 366 -24.72 5.88 -8.64
N ALA A 367 -25.75 6.72 -8.47
CA ALA A 367 -26.83 6.47 -7.52
C ALA A 367 -27.59 5.16 -7.82
N LYS A 368 -28.00 4.95 -9.07
CA LYS A 368 -28.71 3.72 -9.52
C LYS A 368 -27.89 2.45 -9.27
N ILE A 369 -26.57 2.50 -9.51
CA ILE A 369 -25.69 1.35 -9.24
C ILE A 369 -25.60 1.07 -7.74
N ARG A 370 -25.47 2.11 -6.92
CA ARG A 370 -25.40 1.97 -5.47
C ARG A 370 -26.69 1.40 -4.87
N GLU A 371 -27.83 1.74 -5.43
CA GLU A 371 -29.14 1.19 -5.03
C GLU A 371 -29.29 -0.28 -5.41
N SER A 372 -28.87 -0.63 -6.63
CA SER A 372 -28.98 -2.01 -7.14
C SER A 372 -27.93 -2.97 -6.59
N GLN A 373 -26.79 -2.46 -6.11
CA GLN A 373 -25.64 -3.28 -5.68
C GLN A 373 -25.06 -2.82 -4.33
N PRO A 374 -25.82 -2.95 -3.23
CA PRO A 374 -25.40 -2.49 -1.90
C PRO A 374 -24.15 -3.19 -1.36
N GLU A 375 -23.78 -4.36 -1.89
CA GLU A 375 -22.59 -5.12 -1.54
C GLU A 375 -21.26 -4.40 -1.85
N TYR A 376 -21.24 -3.46 -2.81
CA TYR A 376 -20.03 -2.69 -3.13
C TYR A 376 -19.76 -1.53 -2.17
N LEU A 377 -20.68 -1.27 -1.23
CA LEU A 377 -20.59 -0.16 -0.29
C LEU A 377 -19.63 -0.48 0.85
N THR A 378 -18.40 0.05 0.80
CA THR A 378 -17.48 -0.04 1.93
C THR A 378 -17.92 0.91 3.05
N GLY A 379 -18.61 0.36 4.04
CA GLY A 379 -19.02 1.07 5.24
C GLY A 379 -20.43 1.62 5.15
N LYS A 380 -21.32 1.06 5.96
CA LYS A 380 -22.69 1.54 6.20
C LYS A 380 -22.71 2.82 7.06
N LEU A 381 -21.80 3.76 6.80
CA LEU A 381 -21.85 5.06 7.45
C LEU A 381 -22.99 5.84 6.80
N ASN A 382 -24.05 6.10 7.58
CA ASN A 382 -25.16 6.94 7.17
C ASN A 382 -24.69 8.40 7.11
N MET A 383 -24.11 8.79 5.98
CA MET A 383 -23.55 10.12 5.75
C MET A 383 -23.95 10.60 4.36
N SER A 384 -24.41 11.85 4.28
CA SER A 384 -24.68 12.52 3.00
C SER A 384 -23.39 12.73 2.20
N HIS A 385 -23.52 12.98 0.89
CA HIS A 385 -22.37 13.29 0.04
C HIS A 385 -21.59 14.53 0.54
N ILE A 386 -22.30 15.54 1.07
CA ILE A 386 -21.70 16.75 1.67
C ILE A 386 -20.87 16.38 2.90
N GLN A 387 -21.42 15.58 3.82
CA GLN A 387 -20.71 15.15 5.01
C GLN A 387 -19.46 14.32 4.66
N ARG A 388 -19.56 13.46 3.64
CA ARG A 388 -18.42 12.68 3.13
C ARG A 388 -17.34 13.58 2.55
N ARG A 389 -17.73 14.59 1.77
CA ARG A 389 -16.82 15.59 1.19
C ARG A 389 -16.06 16.34 2.29
N LEU A 390 -16.76 16.96 3.24
CA LEU A 390 -16.17 17.68 4.36
C LEU A 390 -15.30 16.79 5.27
N ALA A 391 -15.66 15.51 5.41
CA ALA A 391 -14.83 14.53 6.12
C ALA A 391 -13.58 14.07 5.34
N GLY A 392 -13.35 14.56 4.12
CA GLY A 392 -12.26 14.14 3.25
C GLY A 392 -12.39 12.70 2.76
N LEU A 393 -13.61 12.16 2.71
CA LEU A 393 -13.91 10.80 2.25
C LEU A 393 -14.23 10.73 0.76
N CYS A 394 -14.26 11.87 0.05
CA CYS A 394 -14.45 11.91 -1.40
C CYS A 394 -13.10 11.99 -2.14
N PRO A 395 -12.95 11.37 -3.32
CA PRO A 395 -11.88 11.72 -4.26
C PRO A 395 -11.95 13.20 -4.60
N LEU A 396 -10.79 13.82 -4.87
CA LEU A 396 -10.78 15.14 -5.48
C LEU A 396 -11.16 15.02 -6.96
N THR A 397 -11.94 15.97 -7.47
CA THR A 397 -12.27 16.09 -8.89
C THR A 397 -11.06 16.58 -9.69
N ALA A 398 -11.12 16.50 -11.02
CA ALA A 398 -10.06 17.03 -11.87
C ALA A 398 -9.83 18.53 -11.66
N SER A 399 -10.91 19.33 -11.55
CA SER A 399 -10.81 20.77 -11.27
C SER A 399 -10.14 21.03 -9.92
N GLU A 400 -10.48 20.24 -8.90
CA GLU A 400 -9.90 20.40 -7.57
C GLU A 400 -8.41 20.06 -7.53
N ILE A 401 -8.02 18.99 -8.23
CA ILE A 401 -6.62 18.61 -8.37
C ILE A 401 -5.84 19.65 -9.15
N ALA A 402 -6.40 20.16 -10.26
CA ALA A 402 -5.74 21.17 -11.07
C ALA A 402 -5.43 22.42 -10.24
N ARG A 403 -6.44 22.95 -9.55
CA ARG A 403 -6.29 24.11 -8.66
C ARG A 403 -5.33 23.82 -7.49
N PHE A 404 -5.36 22.61 -6.94
CA PHE A 404 -4.44 22.20 -5.88
C PHE A 404 -2.98 22.18 -6.34
N LEU A 405 -2.69 21.61 -7.51
CA LEU A 405 -1.33 21.55 -8.07
C LEU A 405 -0.81 22.96 -8.40
N LYS A 406 -1.64 23.80 -9.04
CA LYS A 406 -1.33 25.21 -9.31
C LYS A 406 -0.99 25.96 -8.01
N ALA A 407 -1.81 25.81 -6.97
CA ALA A 407 -1.62 26.44 -5.67
C ALA A 407 -0.33 25.99 -4.95
N LEU A 408 0.11 24.75 -5.17
CA LEU A 408 1.39 24.24 -4.67
C LEU A 408 2.61 24.80 -5.41
N GLY A 409 2.43 25.48 -6.55
CA GLY A 409 3.51 26.00 -7.39
C GLY A 409 3.92 25.07 -8.52
N ALA A 410 3.08 24.10 -8.91
CA ALA A 410 3.34 23.32 -10.12
C ALA A 410 3.29 24.23 -11.36
N PRO A 411 4.33 24.25 -12.21
CA PRO A 411 4.30 25.03 -13.45
C PRO A 411 3.24 24.48 -14.40
N SER A 412 2.58 25.33 -15.19
CA SER A 412 1.61 24.87 -16.20
C SER A 412 2.21 23.91 -17.23
N SER A 413 3.52 24.02 -17.49
CA SER A 413 4.28 23.09 -18.35
C SER A 413 4.63 21.75 -17.68
N ALA A 414 4.23 21.52 -16.42
CA ALA A 414 4.51 20.26 -15.73
C ALA A 414 3.92 19.07 -16.49
N ARG A 415 4.75 18.05 -16.73
CA ARG A 415 4.29 16.76 -17.24
C ARG A 415 3.64 15.97 -16.12
N ILE A 416 2.45 15.44 -16.38
CA ILE A 416 1.71 14.65 -15.40
C ILE A 416 1.48 13.24 -15.95
N TYR A 417 2.08 12.26 -15.27
CA TYR A 417 1.75 10.86 -15.46
C TYR A 417 0.48 10.52 -14.66
N ILE A 418 -0.57 10.10 -15.34
CA ILE A 418 -1.83 9.65 -14.73
C ILE A 418 -1.73 8.16 -14.43
N ALA A 419 -1.62 7.84 -13.14
CA ALA A 419 -1.64 6.47 -12.64
C ALA A 419 -3.07 6.06 -12.25
N GLY A 420 -3.51 4.87 -12.68
CA GLY A 420 -4.86 4.36 -12.41
C GLY A 420 -5.58 3.80 -13.63
N GLY A 421 -6.85 3.46 -13.42
CA GLY A 421 -7.75 3.03 -14.50
C GLY A 421 -8.39 4.19 -15.25
N GLU A 422 -9.29 3.85 -16.17
CA GLU A 422 -10.06 4.84 -16.93
C GLU A 422 -10.95 5.68 -15.98
N PRO A 423 -10.84 7.03 -16.04
CA PRO A 423 -11.73 7.91 -15.29
C PRO A 423 -13.18 7.73 -15.74
N PHE A 424 -14.12 7.69 -14.80
CA PHE A 424 -15.54 7.76 -15.14
C PHE A 424 -15.85 9.09 -15.82
N GLY A 425 -16.45 9.07 -17.00
CA GLY A 425 -16.59 10.25 -17.87
C GLY A 425 -15.44 10.48 -18.85
N GLY A 426 -14.43 9.59 -18.86
CA GLY A 426 -13.35 9.56 -19.84
C GLY A 426 -12.65 10.91 -19.99
N HIS A 427 -12.54 11.37 -21.23
CA HIS A 427 -11.88 12.63 -21.55
C HIS A 427 -12.54 13.85 -20.90
N GLN A 428 -13.89 13.90 -20.85
CA GLN A 428 -14.64 14.99 -20.21
C GLN A 428 -14.26 15.14 -18.73
N ALA A 429 -14.02 14.02 -18.04
CA ALA A 429 -13.64 14.06 -16.64
C ALA A 429 -12.23 14.60 -16.40
N LEU A 430 -11.33 14.52 -17.39
CA LEU A 430 -9.97 15.05 -17.30
C LEU A 430 -9.82 16.47 -17.86
N GLN A 431 -10.81 16.98 -18.58
CA GLN A 431 -10.77 18.30 -19.22
C GLN A 431 -10.31 19.43 -18.30
N PRO A 432 -10.84 19.60 -17.07
CA PRO A 432 -10.39 20.67 -16.18
C PRO A 432 -8.90 20.57 -15.79
N LEU A 433 -8.37 19.34 -15.72
CA LEU A 433 -6.95 19.12 -15.44
C LEU A 433 -6.09 19.40 -16.68
N ALA A 434 -6.55 18.96 -17.86
CA ALA A 434 -5.85 19.18 -19.12
C ALA A 434 -5.77 20.67 -19.52
N ALA A 435 -6.78 21.46 -19.13
CA ALA A 435 -6.81 22.90 -19.37
C ALA A 435 -5.69 23.65 -18.61
N GLU A 436 -5.36 23.20 -17.40
CA GLU A 436 -4.27 23.80 -16.59
C GLU A 436 -2.91 23.16 -16.88
N PHE A 437 -2.89 21.86 -17.19
CA PHE A 437 -1.68 21.07 -17.45
C PHE A 437 -1.84 20.27 -18.76
N PRO A 438 -1.39 20.81 -19.91
CA PRO A 438 -1.64 20.19 -21.22
C PRO A 438 -0.86 18.89 -21.45
N TYR A 439 0.21 18.63 -20.69
CA TYR A 439 1.05 17.44 -20.85
C TYR A 439 0.63 16.29 -19.94
N LEU A 440 -0.60 15.80 -20.15
CA LEU A 440 -1.11 14.59 -19.48
C LEU A 440 -0.70 13.34 -20.25
N VAL A 441 -0.15 12.37 -19.53
CA VAL A 441 0.40 11.15 -20.11
C VAL A 441 -0.09 9.94 -19.33
N THR A 442 -0.58 8.90 -20.02
CA THR A 442 -0.94 7.62 -19.40
C THR A 442 0.05 6.52 -19.79
N LYS A 443 -0.03 5.36 -19.13
CA LYS A 443 0.76 4.17 -19.52
C LYS A 443 0.48 3.74 -20.95
N GLU A 444 -0.77 3.85 -21.41
CA GLU A 444 -1.19 3.52 -22.78
C GLU A 444 -0.54 4.46 -23.80
N MET A 445 -0.38 5.74 -23.46
CA MET A 445 0.30 6.72 -24.31
C MET A 445 1.82 6.54 -24.33
N LEU A 446 2.40 6.06 -23.23
CA LEU A 446 3.85 5.83 -23.13
C LEU A 446 4.29 4.52 -23.78
N ALA A 447 3.44 3.51 -23.76
CA ALA A 447 3.75 2.19 -24.29
C ALA A 447 3.81 2.23 -25.82
N GLN A 448 4.82 1.56 -26.37
CA GLN A 448 4.86 1.26 -27.80
C GLN A 448 3.88 0.13 -28.13
N GLU A 449 3.56 0.01 -29.41
CA GLU A 449 2.67 -1.04 -29.91
C GLU A 449 3.13 -2.42 -29.42
N GLY A 450 2.20 -3.19 -28.86
CA GLY A 450 2.46 -4.54 -28.36
C GLY A 450 3.04 -4.61 -26.94
N GLU A 451 3.64 -3.56 -26.39
CA GLU A 451 4.31 -3.64 -25.07
C GLU A 451 3.34 -3.94 -23.91
N LEU A 452 2.09 -3.45 -24.00
CA LEU A 452 1.05 -3.70 -22.99
C LEU A 452 0.22 -4.95 -23.25
N SER A 453 0.31 -5.55 -24.45
CA SER A 453 -0.51 -6.71 -24.84
C SER A 453 -0.43 -7.89 -23.85
N PRO A 454 0.73 -8.23 -23.26
CA PRO A 454 0.81 -9.32 -22.25
C PRO A 454 0.02 -9.05 -20.97
N TYR A 455 -0.38 -7.80 -20.71
CA TYR A 455 -1.02 -7.36 -19.47
C TYR A 455 -2.50 -7.00 -19.66
N VAL A 456 -3.07 -7.27 -20.83
CA VAL A 456 -4.50 -7.12 -21.07
C VAL A 456 -5.28 -7.97 -20.06
N ASN A 457 -6.27 -7.36 -19.40
CA ASN A 457 -7.06 -7.95 -18.31
C ASN A 457 -6.25 -8.37 -17.07
N ARG A 458 -4.96 -8.00 -16.96
CA ARG A 458 -4.11 -8.24 -15.79
C ARG A 458 -3.98 -6.97 -14.96
N SER A 459 -5.09 -6.57 -14.33
CA SER A 459 -5.21 -5.30 -13.59
C SER A 459 -4.11 -5.08 -12.53
N SER A 460 -3.65 -6.14 -11.88
CA SER A 460 -2.62 -6.13 -10.85
C SER A 460 -1.25 -5.88 -11.46
N SER A 461 -0.97 -6.42 -12.65
CA SER A 461 0.25 -6.14 -13.39
C SER A 461 0.29 -4.69 -13.89
N LEU A 462 -0.83 -4.18 -14.42
CA LEU A 462 -0.96 -2.78 -14.82
C LEU A 462 -0.79 -1.82 -13.64
N ALA A 463 -1.39 -2.13 -12.48
CA ALA A 463 -1.20 -1.36 -11.26
C ALA A 463 0.26 -1.43 -10.73
N ALA A 464 0.97 -2.54 -11.00
CA ALA A 464 2.38 -2.67 -10.66
C ALA A 464 3.29 -1.84 -11.60
N ILE A 465 2.95 -1.74 -12.88
CA ILE A 465 3.60 -0.82 -13.82
C ILE A 465 3.39 0.62 -13.37
N ASP A 466 2.14 1.01 -13.07
CA ASP A 466 1.79 2.33 -12.52
C ASP A 466 2.58 2.64 -11.24
N TYR A 467 2.78 1.63 -10.38
CA TYR A 467 3.59 1.76 -9.17
C TYR A 467 5.04 2.13 -9.49
N ILE A 468 5.66 1.46 -10.47
CA ILE A 468 7.06 1.72 -10.83
C ILE A 468 7.20 3.12 -11.43
N VAL A 469 6.34 3.49 -12.39
CA VAL A 469 6.39 4.83 -12.99
C VAL A 469 6.11 5.91 -11.94
N SER A 470 5.19 5.66 -11.01
CA SER A 470 4.90 6.59 -9.91
C SER A 470 6.03 6.72 -8.89
N LEU A 471 6.75 5.63 -8.60
CA LEU A 471 7.88 5.67 -7.68
C LEU A 471 9.03 6.51 -8.23
N ASN A 472 9.23 6.49 -9.55
CA ASN A 472 10.28 7.22 -10.26
C ASN A 472 9.99 8.72 -10.46
N SER A 473 8.81 9.22 -10.08
CA SER A 473 8.47 10.62 -10.27
C SER A 473 9.15 11.57 -9.28
N ASN A 474 9.35 12.82 -9.68
CA ASN A 474 9.86 13.87 -8.79
C ASN A 474 8.83 14.21 -7.71
N VAL A 475 7.54 14.21 -8.05
CA VAL A 475 6.44 14.47 -7.12
C VAL A 475 5.39 13.38 -7.29
N PHE A 476 4.93 12.79 -6.19
CA PHE A 476 3.77 11.91 -6.19
C PHE A 476 2.60 12.54 -5.44
N VAL A 477 1.42 12.55 -6.07
CA VAL A 477 0.18 13.08 -5.49
C VAL A 477 -0.96 12.07 -5.68
N PRO A 478 -1.62 11.58 -4.61
CA PRO A 478 -2.84 10.81 -4.75
C PRO A 478 -4.08 11.71 -4.66
N SER A 479 -5.04 11.57 -5.58
CA SER A 479 -6.29 12.36 -5.51
C SER A 479 -7.25 11.88 -4.41
N HIS A 480 -7.07 10.64 -3.95
CA HIS A 480 -7.87 10.05 -2.90
C HIS A 480 -7.02 9.23 -1.93
N GLY A 481 -7.57 8.96 -0.76
CA GLY A 481 -6.99 7.96 0.14
C GLY A 481 -7.02 6.58 -0.52
N GLY A 482 -6.08 5.71 -0.16
CA GLY A 482 -6.06 4.37 -0.72
C GLY A 482 -4.76 3.64 -0.40
N ASN A 483 -4.70 2.37 -0.80
CA ASN A 483 -3.54 1.54 -0.50
C ASN A 483 -2.32 1.93 -1.34
N MET A 484 -2.49 2.31 -2.61
CA MET A 484 -1.35 2.79 -3.42
C MET A 484 -0.70 4.03 -2.82
N GLY A 485 -1.49 5.04 -2.44
CA GLY A 485 -0.95 6.26 -1.81
C GLY A 485 -0.18 5.96 -0.51
N ARG A 486 -0.69 5.04 0.33
CA ARG A 486 0.00 4.63 1.58
C ARG A 486 1.30 3.88 1.31
N VAL A 487 1.29 2.93 0.38
CA VAL A 487 2.50 2.16 0.04
C VAL A 487 3.53 3.09 -0.62
N MET A 488 3.09 4.02 -1.47
CA MET A 488 3.99 4.99 -2.10
C MET A 488 4.61 5.95 -1.08
N GLN A 489 3.81 6.44 -0.12
CA GLN A 489 4.30 7.26 0.99
C GLN A 489 5.47 6.58 1.71
N GLY A 490 5.27 5.31 2.12
CA GLY A 490 6.31 4.60 2.85
C GLY A 490 7.50 4.19 2.00
N HIS A 491 7.29 3.80 0.74
CA HIS A 491 8.40 3.43 -0.14
C HIS A 491 9.29 4.63 -0.44
N ARG A 492 8.69 5.78 -0.80
CA ARG A 492 9.39 7.05 -1.02
C ARG A 492 10.11 7.52 0.24
N ALA A 493 9.51 7.37 1.41
CA ALA A 493 10.20 7.63 2.69
C ALA A 493 11.40 6.70 2.88
N TYR A 494 11.22 5.39 2.68
CA TYR A 494 12.26 4.38 2.89
C TYR A 494 13.47 4.58 1.98
N VAL A 495 13.27 4.93 0.71
CA VAL A 495 14.35 5.07 -0.30
C VAL A 495 14.95 6.47 -0.38
N GLY A 496 14.86 7.25 0.70
CA GLY A 496 15.55 8.54 0.81
C GLY A 496 14.64 9.75 0.92
N HIS A 497 13.40 9.59 1.40
CA HIS A 497 12.45 10.69 1.61
C HIS A 497 12.14 11.47 0.34
N TRP A 498 11.67 10.78 -0.70
CA TRP A 498 11.23 11.43 -1.93
C TRP A 498 9.90 12.16 -1.78
N LYS A 499 9.73 13.26 -2.55
CA LYS A 499 8.58 14.15 -2.38
C LYS A 499 7.24 13.44 -2.59
N TYR A 500 6.41 13.44 -1.56
CA TYR A 500 5.08 12.85 -1.54
C TYR A 500 4.12 13.86 -0.92
N ILE A 501 3.14 14.32 -1.68
CA ILE A 501 2.19 15.34 -1.20
C ILE A 501 0.81 14.71 -1.11
N LYS A 502 0.36 14.45 0.12
CA LYS A 502 -1.01 13.98 0.37
C LYS A 502 -1.92 15.19 0.59
N PRO A 503 -2.97 15.39 -0.24
CA PRO A 503 -3.91 16.47 -0.03
C PRO A 503 -4.59 16.37 1.34
N ASN A 504 -4.49 17.42 2.15
CA ASN A 504 -5.24 17.58 3.39
C ASN A 504 -6.65 18.09 3.09
N LYS A 505 -7.46 17.21 2.50
CA LYS A 505 -8.81 17.51 2.00
C LYS A 505 -9.69 18.24 3.02
N LYS A 506 -9.64 17.82 4.29
CA LYS A 506 -10.42 18.46 5.37
C LYS A 506 -10.04 19.92 5.58
N ALA A 507 -8.75 20.23 5.53
CA ALA A 507 -8.25 21.58 5.74
C ALA A 507 -8.38 22.45 4.49
N MET A 508 -8.26 21.88 3.29
CA MET A 508 -8.26 22.65 2.04
C MET A 508 -9.66 22.90 1.45
N LEU A 509 -10.61 21.96 1.60
CA LEU A 509 -11.93 22.05 0.94
C LEU A 509 -12.70 23.35 1.22
N PRO A 510 -12.70 23.92 2.45
CA PRO A 510 -13.38 25.20 2.69
C PRO A 510 -12.91 26.36 1.81
N PHE A 511 -11.69 26.29 1.28
CA PHE A 511 -11.10 27.34 0.45
C PHE A 511 -11.36 27.15 -1.06
N PHE A 512 -11.91 26.01 -1.47
CA PHE A 512 -12.24 25.78 -2.89
C PHE A 512 -13.45 26.60 -3.33
N ASP A 513 -14.41 26.80 -2.43
CA ASP A 513 -15.67 27.49 -2.73
C ASP A 513 -15.65 28.96 -2.23
N SER A 514 -14.51 29.43 -1.70
CA SER A 514 -14.34 30.82 -1.21
C SER A 514 -13.91 31.78 -2.31
N SER A 515 -14.34 33.05 -2.21
CA SER A 515 -14.02 34.14 -3.13
C SER A 515 -12.62 34.75 -2.94
N ILE A 516 -11.65 33.96 -2.45
CA ILE A 516 -10.27 34.41 -2.25
C ILE A 516 -9.48 34.39 -3.56
N SER A 517 -8.42 35.19 -3.66
CA SER A 517 -7.56 35.24 -4.84
C SER A 517 -6.72 33.96 -4.99
N ASP A 518 -6.22 33.69 -6.19
CA ASP A 518 -5.35 32.53 -6.46
C ASP A 518 -4.04 32.61 -5.65
N GLU A 519 -3.52 33.81 -5.41
CA GLU A 519 -2.33 34.05 -4.60
C GLU A 519 -2.56 33.71 -3.13
N GLU A 520 -3.69 34.16 -2.57
CA GLU A 520 -4.08 33.87 -1.18
C GLU A 520 -4.35 32.37 -1.00
N PHE A 521 -5.11 31.76 -1.93
CA PHE A 521 -5.34 30.32 -1.96
C PHE A 521 -4.02 29.55 -2.02
N GLY A 522 -3.10 29.95 -2.91
CA GLY A 522 -1.76 29.40 -3.02
C GLY A 522 -0.98 29.43 -1.70
N SER A 523 -0.96 30.59 -1.04
CA SER A 523 -0.30 30.77 0.26
C SER A 523 -0.87 29.83 1.34
N ILE A 524 -2.20 29.73 1.43
CA ILE A 524 -2.89 28.85 2.38
C ILE A 524 -2.55 27.38 2.09
N ILE A 525 -2.65 26.95 0.83
CA ILE A 525 -2.39 25.55 0.44
C ILE A 525 -0.93 25.16 0.73
N ARG A 526 0.04 26.00 0.39
CA ARG A 526 1.46 25.75 0.69
C ARG A 526 1.70 25.69 2.21
N LYS A 527 1.08 26.58 2.99
CA LYS A 527 1.17 26.57 4.46
C LYS A 527 0.62 25.27 5.05
N ILE A 528 -0.57 24.82 4.62
CA ILE A 528 -1.21 23.58 5.07
C ILE A 528 -0.31 22.35 4.84
N HIS A 529 0.43 22.32 3.72
CA HIS A 529 1.21 21.14 3.30
C HIS A 529 2.71 21.22 3.58
N SER A 530 3.23 22.35 4.09
CA SER A 530 4.66 22.62 4.30
C SER A 530 5.42 21.50 5.06
N LYS A 531 4.77 20.88 6.05
CA LYS A 531 5.35 19.80 6.88
C LYS A 531 4.95 18.38 6.46
N SER A 532 4.33 18.23 5.29
CA SER A 532 3.78 16.95 4.82
C SER A 532 4.04 16.73 3.33
N GLN A 533 5.30 16.91 2.91
CA GLN A 533 5.76 16.74 1.54
C GLN A 533 6.73 15.56 1.36
N GLY A 534 6.85 14.68 2.34
CA GLY A 534 7.76 13.51 2.30
C GLY A 534 8.95 13.60 3.25
N GLN A 535 9.06 14.68 4.05
CA GLN A 535 10.04 14.78 5.13
C GLN A 535 9.94 13.60 6.10
N PRO A 536 11.02 13.26 6.82
CA PRO A 536 10.99 12.26 7.88
C PRO A 536 9.87 12.52 8.89
N GLU A 537 8.96 11.55 9.00
CA GLU A 537 7.84 11.63 9.92
C GLU A 537 7.84 10.42 10.85
N ARG A 538 7.99 10.67 12.14
CA ARG A 538 7.97 9.60 13.15
C ARG A 538 6.60 8.93 13.20
N ARG A 539 6.60 7.61 13.15
CA ARG A 539 5.42 6.80 13.45
C ARG A 539 5.02 7.04 14.90
N THR A 540 3.74 7.30 15.11
CA THR A 540 3.13 7.31 16.45
C THR A 540 2.32 6.04 16.64
N ASN A 541 2.00 5.67 17.87
CA ASN A 541 1.21 4.46 18.18
C ASN A 541 -0.27 4.55 17.76
N LYS A 542 -0.64 5.53 16.94
CA LYS A 542 -2.00 5.70 16.40
C LYS A 542 -2.36 4.51 15.50
N ARG A 543 -3.61 4.05 15.64
CA ARG A 543 -4.14 2.87 14.91
C ARG A 543 -4.16 3.02 13.39
N ASP A 544 -3.97 4.20 12.83
CA ASP A 544 -3.94 4.45 11.39
C ASP A 544 -2.52 4.50 10.80
N ARG A 545 -1.48 4.48 11.65
CA ARG A 545 -0.08 4.67 11.22
C ARG A 545 0.70 3.35 11.21
N ASP A 546 0.75 2.77 10.01
CA ASP A 546 1.53 1.58 9.71
C ASP A 546 3.01 1.93 9.46
N VAL A 547 3.92 1.06 9.90
CA VAL A 547 5.36 1.15 9.62
C VAL A 547 5.67 1.09 8.11
N THR A 548 4.83 0.42 7.32
CA THR A 548 4.98 0.38 5.86
C THR A 548 4.61 1.68 5.16
N ALA A 549 3.99 2.64 5.87
CA ALA A 549 3.74 4.01 5.40
C ALA A 549 4.58 5.06 6.16
N TYR A 550 4.99 4.75 7.39
CA TYR A 550 5.79 5.60 8.28
C TYR A 550 6.97 4.77 8.83
N PRO A 551 8.06 4.60 8.06
CA PRO A 551 9.14 3.68 8.42
C PRO A 551 10.05 4.17 9.56
N VAL A 552 9.95 5.44 9.97
CA VAL A 552 10.76 6.02 11.05
C VAL A 552 10.07 5.83 12.42
N PRO A 553 10.76 5.38 13.48
CA PRO A 553 12.16 4.96 13.53
C PRO A 553 12.38 3.44 13.38
N GLU A 554 11.34 2.62 13.29
CA GLU A 554 11.50 1.17 13.43
C GLU A 554 12.29 0.52 12.29
N CYS A 555 12.25 1.10 11.10
CA CYS A 555 12.87 0.58 9.89
C CYS A 555 13.98 1.50 9.34
N MET A 556 14.25 2.60 10.03
CA MET A 556 15.23 3.60 9.62
C MET A 556 15.96 4.16 10.83
N ARG A 557 17.26 4.36 10.72
CA ARG A 557 18.08 5.00 11.75
C ARG A 557 18.67 6.30 11.25
N LYS A 558 18.85 7.26 12.15
CA LYS A 558 19.63 8.45 11.87
C LYS A 558 21.11 8.06 11.87
N HIS A 559 21.82 8.40 10.81
CA HIS A 559 23.27 8.32 10.85
C HIS A 559 23.75 9.50 11.71
N ASN A 560 24.31 9.22 12.89
CA ASN A 560 25.08 10.25 13.59
C ASN A 560 26.30 10.51 12.71
N THR A 561 26.35 11.64 12.03
CA THR A 561 27.63 12.25 11.69
C THR A 561 28.25 12.56 13.04
N GLY A 562 29.20 11.73 13.49
CA GLY A 562 30.10 12.16 14.54
C GLY A 562 30.70 13.47 14.06
N VAL A 563 30.35 14.56 14.76
CA VAL A 563 31.19 15.75 14.75
C VAL A 563 32.44 15.27 15.47
N PHE A 564 33.40 14.79 14.69
CA PHE A 564 34.74 14.45 15.14
C PHE A 564 35.55 15.73 15.25
#